data_AF-A0A2E0S383-F1
#
_entry.id   AF-A0A2E0S383-F1
#
_cell.length_a   1.000
_cell.length_b   1.000
_cell.length_c   1.000
_cell.angle_alpha   90.00
_cell.angle_beta   90.00
_cell.angle_gamma   90.00
#
_symmetry.space_group_name_H-M   'P 1'
#
loop_
_entity.id
_entity.type
_entity.pdbx_description
1 polymer ?
#
loop_
_entity_poly.entity_id
_entity_poly.type
_entity_poly.pdbx_seq_one_letter_code
_entity_poly.pdbx_strand_id
1 'polypeptide(L)'
;MIKNTLIQVLLCWLVVVFTIMGIGKVIKGEESRDPYPNIKLHNWTTQLLYDTTNACYQGTLRWIVMSNPDLAGIPPGFESQRQMLVHCFCVMDRIRSKYKIEEYRKRVFDSQFIGGLFMDNAFECVKDEKTLRSFFVVEDNESIKRLNIPQFDKPTEIPRENPEDSKEESPDQQQEESEGSPQTIFQG
;
A
#
# COMPACT_ATOMS: atom_id res chain seq x y z
N MET A 1 60.81 17.24 -3.79
CA MET A 1 59.40 17.66 -3.67
C MET A 1 58.57 17.43 -4.92
N ILE A 2 59.07 17.70 -6.14
CA ILE A 2 58.30 17.60 -7.41
C ILE A 2 57.84 16.16 -7.76
N LYS A 3 58.57 15.12 -7.34
CA LYS A 3 58.18 13.72 -7.61
C LYS A 3 56.95 13.27 -6.82
N ASN A 4 56.76 13.73 -5.58
CA ASN A 4 55.59 13.39 -4.78
C ASN A 4 54.31 14.07 -5.28
N THR A 5 54.42 15.32 -5.74
CA THR A 5 53.28 16.06 -6.28
C THR A 5 52.80 15.47 -7.60
N LEU A 6 53.71 15.03 -8.49
CA LEU A 6 53.35 14.32 -9.72
C LEU A 6 52.65 12.98 -9.46
N ILE A 7 53.15 12.19 -8.50
CA ILE A 7 52.52 10.92 -8.11
C ILE A 7 51.13 11.14 -7.50
N GLN A 8 50.97 12.17 -6.68
CA GLN A 8 49.68 12.50 -6.05
C GLN A 8 48.65 12.97 -7.08
N VAL A 9 49.06 13.78 -8.07
CA VAL A 9 48.19 14.20 -9.19
C VAL A 9 47.76 12.99 -10.03
N LEU A 10 48.67 12.06 -10.29
CA LEU A 10 48.40 10.86 -11.09
C LEU A 10 47.43 9.90 -10.36
N LEU A 11 47.56 9.76 -9.04
CA LEU A 11 46.62 9.00 -8.21
C LEU A 11 45.23 9.63 -8.17
N CYS A 12 45.13 10.96 -8.02
CA CYS A 12 43.85 11.66 -8.08
C CYS A 12 43.16 11.49 -9.43
N TRP A 13 43.92 11.53 -10.53
CA TRP A 13 43.37 11.36 -11.88
C TRP A 13 42.82 9.94 -12.09
N LEU A 14 43.52 8.92 -11.59
CA LEU A 14 43.04 7.54 -11.62
C LEU A 14 41.72 7.37 -10.85
N VAL A 15 41.59 7.95 -9.65
CA VAL A 15 40.34 7.88 -8.85
C VAL A 15 39.16 8.53 -9.58
N VAL A 16 39.38 9.67 -10.25
CA VAL A 16 38.34 10.34 -11.04
C VAL A 16 37.91 9.48 -12.24
N VAL A 17 38.86 8.82 -12.93
CA VAL A 17 38.52 7.91 -14.04
C VAL A 17 37.74 6.69 -13.57
N PHE A 18 38.13 6.08 -12.43
CA PHE A 18 37.41 4.93 -11.88
C PHE A 18 35.98 5.27 -11.44
N THR A 19 35.76 6.46 -10.86
CA THR A 19 34.41 6.91 -10.48
C THR A 19 33.53 7.18 -11.70
N ILE A 20 34.05 7.82 -12.75
CA ILE A 20 33.29 8.08 -14.00
C ILE A 20 32.97 6.77 -14.74
N MET A 21 33.92 5.82 -14.83
CA MET A 21 33.67 4.52 -15.47
C MET A 21 32.73 3.61 -14.65
N GLY A 22 32.72 3.75 -13.32
CA GLY A 22 31.84 2.97 -12.43
C GLY A 22 30.37 3.38 -12.51
N ILE A 23 30.09 4.68 -12.67
CA ILE A 23 28.71 5.21 -12.71
C ILE A 23 28.01 4.86 -14.04
N GLY A 24 28.74 4.82 -15.15
CA GLY A 24 28.17 4.59 -16.49
C GLY A 24 27.57 3.20 -16.73
N LYS A 25 27.90 2.20 -15.90
CA LYS A 25 27.34 0.83 -16.03
C LYS A 25 26.03 0.60 -15.27
N VAL A 26 25.61 1.51 -14.38
CA VAL A 26 24.45 1.29 -13.49
C VAL A 26 23.14 1.80 -14.09
N ILE A 27 23.17 2.58 -15.18
CA ILE A 27 21.96 3.15 -15.83
C ILE A 27 21.53 2.31 -17.05
N LYS A 28 21.70 0.98 -17.01
CA LYS A 28 21.08 0.12 -18.01
C LYS A 28 19.67 -0.19 -17.54
N GLY A 29 18.71 0.57 -18.05
CA GLY A 29 17.28 0.34 -17.84
C GLY A 29 16.96 -1.14 -18.05
N GLU A 30 16.46 -1.75 -16.99
CA GLU A 30 16.07 -3.15 -16.96
C GLU A 30 14.88 -3.32 -17.92
N GLU A 31 15.14 -3.87 -19.09
CA GLU A 31 14.08 -4.34 -19.98
C GLU A 31 13.26 -5.35 -19.19
N SER A 32 12.01 -4.99 -18.95
CA SER A 32 11.12 -5.60 -17.99
C SER A 32 10.71 -7.02 -18.44
N ARG A 33 11.60 -7.98 -18.23
CA ARG A 33 11.42 -9.37 -18.63
C ARG A 33 10.51 -10.08 -17.64
N ASP A 34 9.44 -10.70 -18.15
CA ASP A 34 8.57 -11.58 -17.37
C ASP A 34 9.42 -12.67 -16.70
N PRO A 35 9.43 -12.77 -15.35
CA PRO A 35 10.21 -13.76 -14.62
C PRO A 35 9.77 -15.21 -14.88
N TYR A 36 8.57 -15.45 -15.44
CA TYR A 36 7.97 -16.78 -15.56
C TYR A 36 7.39 -17.10 -16.95
N PRO A 37 8.11 -16.92 -18.06
CA PRO A 37 7.56 -16.90 -19.42
C PRO A 37 6.79 -18.16 -19.86
N ASN A 38 7.00 -19.30 -19.19
CA ASN A 38 6.41 -20.59 -19.56
C ASN A 38 5.06 -20.89 -18.89
N ILE A 39 4.65 -20.11 -17.88
CA ILE A 39 3.35 -20.30 -17.24
C ILE A 39 2.29 -19.67 -18.17
N LYS A 40 1.26 -20.40 -18.58
CA LYS A 40 0.11 -19.80 -19.27
C LYS A 40 -1.00 -19.58 -18.25
N LEU A 41 -1.30 -18.32 -17.94
CA LEU A 41 -2.47 -17.99 -17.12
C LEU A 41 -3.68 -17.90 -18.05
N HIS A 42 -4.63 -18.82 -17.89
CA HIS A 42 -5.89 -18.79 -18.62
C HIS A 42 -6.93 -17.89 -17.93
N ASN A 43 -6.83 -17.75 -16.61
CA ASN A 43 -7.77 -16.99 -15.78
C ASN A 43 -7.01 -16.12 -14.78
N TRP A 44 -7.72 -15.14 -14.20
CA TRP A 44 -7.26 -14.39 -13.04
C TRP A 44 -7.14 -15.32 -11.84
N THR A 45 -5.92 -15.73 -11.51
CA THR A 45 -5.67 -16.60 -10.36
C THR A 45 -5.82 -15.82 -9.06
N THR A 46 -6.20 -16.50 -7.99
CA THR A 46 -6.30 -15.90 -6.65
C THR A 46 -4.98 -15.28 -6.20
N GLN A 47 -3.85 -15.92 -6.51
CA GLN A 47 -2.52 -15.37 -6.26
C GLN A 47 -2.33 -14.03 -6.96
N LEU A 48 -2.61 -13.95 -8.27
CA LEU A 48 -2.43 -12.70 -9.00
C LEU A 48 -3.37 -11.61 -8.48
N LEU A 49 -4.63 -11.96 -8.18
CA LEU A 49 -5.57 -11.02 -7.59
C LEU A 49 -5.05 -10.48 -6.26
N TYR A 50 -4.54 -11.36 -5.39
CA TYR A 50 -3.97 -10.99 -4.10
C TYR A 50 -2.74 -10.08 -4.26
N ASP A 51 -1.77 -10.48 -5.08
CA ASP A 51 -0.54 -9.71 -5.33
C ASP A 51 -0.85 -8.33 -5.92
N THR A 52 -1.78 -8.29 -6.87
CA THR A 52 -2.17 -7.04 -7.54
C THR A 52 -2.98 -6.12 -6.61
N THR A 53 -3.87 -6.69 -5.79
CA THR A 53 -4.62 -5.92 -4.79
C THR A 53 -3.67 -5.33 -3.74
N ASN A 54 -2.67 -6.10 -3.30
CA ASN A 54 -1.65 -5.59 -2.37
C ASN A 54 -0.79 -4.50 -2.99
N ALA A 55 -0.43 -4.62 -4.27
CA ALA A 55 0.27 -3.56 -4.99
C ALA A 55 -0.58 -2.27 -5.04
N CYS A 56 -1.87 -2.38 -5.34
CA CYS A 56 -2.79 -1.24 -5.25
C CYS A 56 -2.84 -0.67 -3.84
N TYR A 57 -2.92 -1.52 -2.81
CA TYR A 57 -3.03 -1.07 -1.43
C TYR A 57 -1.80 -0.27 -1.00
N GLN A 58 -0.60 -0.75 -1.33
CA GLN A 58 0.64 -0.03 -1.08
C GLN A 58 0.73 1.28 -1.88
N GLY A 59 0.28 1.27 -3.15
CA GLY A 59 0.18 2.47 -3.97
C GLY A 59 -0.77 3.50 -3.37
N THR A 60 -1.93 3.06 -2.87
CA THR A 60 -2.93 3.90 -2.22
C THR A 60 -2.39 4.48 -0.92
N LEU A 61 -1.71 3.68 -0.10
CA LEU A 61 -1.05 4.15 1.11
C LEU A 61 -0.07 5.28 0.79
N ARG A 62 0.79 5.06 -0.22
CA ARG A 62 1.75 6.06 -0.67
C ARG A 62 1.05 7.31 -1.21
N TRP A 63 -0.04 7.15 -1.96
CA TRP A 63 -0.81 8.27 -2.48
C TRP A 63 -1.42 9.12 -1.36
N ILE A 64 -1.96 8.47 -0.32
CA ILE A 64 -2.49 9.14 0.88
C ILE A 64 -1.39 9.88 1.63
N VAL A 65 -0.23 9.26 1.87
CA VAL A 65 0.90 9.90 2.57
C VAL A 65 1.51 11.04 1.76
N MET A 66 1.65 10.89 0.44
CA MET A 66 2.11 11.98 -0.44
C MET A 66 1.12 13.15 -0.47
N SER A 67 -0.17 12.82 -0.31
CA SER A 67 -1.24 13.79 -0.21
C SER A 67 -1.24 14.48 1.17
N ASN A 68 -0.97 13.75 2.24
CA ASN A 68 -0.97 14.27 3.60
C ASN A 68 0.31 13.84 4.34
N PRO A 69 1.39 14.65 4.27
CA PRO A 69 2.69 14.26 4.79
C PRO A 69 2.70 14.08 6.32
N ASP A 70 1.73 14.64 7.04
CA ASP A 70 1.60 14.49 8.49
C ASP A 70 1.26 13.05 8.90
N LEU A 71 0.77 12.23 7.96
CA LEU A 71 0.50 10.80 8.16
C LEU A 71 1.72 9.91 7.93
N ALA A 72 2.88 10.48 7.58
CA ALA A 72 4.09 9.71 7.34
C ALA A 72 4.53 8.95 8.59
N GLY A 73 4.66 7.62 8.48
CA GLY A 73 5.02 6.74 9.59
C GLY A 73 3.87 6.38 10.53
N ILE A 74 2.66 6.91 10.29
CA ILE A 74 1.47 6.56 11.06
C ILE A 74 0.73 5.43 10.32
N PRO A 75 0.57 4.24 10.93
CA PRO A 75 -0.19 3.17 10.29
C PRO A 75 -1.68 3.56 10.20
N PRO A 76 -2.36 3.28 9.08
CA PRO A 76 -3.79 3.55 8.96
C PRO A 76 -4.60 2.71 9.97
N GLY A 77 -5.65 3.29 10.55
CA GLY A 77 -6.58 2.55 11.42
C GLY A 77 -7.44 1.55 10.64
N PHE A 78 -8.09 0.61 11.33
CA PHE A 78 -8.84 -0.49 10.70
C PHE A 78 -9.88 -0.03 9.65
N GLU A 79 -10.64 1.03 9.93
CA GLU A 79 -11.64 1.55 8.99
C GLU A 79 -10.99 2.15 7.73
N SER A 80 -9.88 2.86 7.90
CA SER A 80 -9.09 3.38 6.78
C SER A 80 -8.54 2.25 5.91
N GLN A 81 -7.99 1.19 6.53
CA GLN A 81 -7.50 0.02 5.82
C GLN A 81 -8.62 -0.64 5.01
N ARG A 82 -9.82 -0.77 5.59
CA ARG A 82 -11.00 -1.30 4.89
C ARG A 82 -11.38 -0.44 3.69
N GLN A 83 -11.41 0.88 3.81
CA GLN A 83 -11.70 1.76 2.68
C GLN A 83 -10.65 1.66 1.57
N MET A 84 -9.38 1.51 1.92
CA MET A 84 -8.30 1.29 0.96
C MET A 84 -8.45 -0.04 0.22
N LEU A 85 -8.87 -1.11 0.92
CA LEU A 85 -9.16 -2.39 0.27
C LEU A 85 -10.37 -2.32 -0.67
N VAL A 86 -11.46 -1.67 -0.25
CA VAL A 86 -12.63 -1.45 -1.11
C VAL A 86 -12.26 -0.67 -2.37
N HIS A 87 -11.43 0.36 -2.23
CA HIS A 87 -10.87 1.09 -3.36
C HIS A 87 -10.09 0.18 -4.30
N CYS A 88 -9.21 -0.66 -3.76
CA CYS A 88 -8.42 -1.57 -4.57
C CYS A 88 -9.24 -2.66 -5.25
N PHE A 89 -10.32 -3.14 -4.63
CA PHE A 89 -11.25 -4.04 -5.31
C PHE A 89 -11.92 -3.36 -6.51
N CYS A 90 -12.34 -2.09 -6.38
CA CYS A 90 -12.85 -1.33 -7.53
C CYS A 90 -11.81 -1.23 -8.67
N VAL A 91 -10.57 -0.87 -8.34
CA VAL A 91 -9.48 -0.76 -9.33
C VAL A 91 -9.25 -2.10 -10.03
N MET A 92 -9.19 -3.18 -9.25
CA MET A 92 -9.01 -4.53 -9.76
C MET A 92 -10.14 -4.96 -10.68
N ASP A 93 -11.40 -4.73 -10.30
CA ASP A 93 -12.54 -5.11 -11.12
C ASP A 93 -12.58 -4.31 -12.44
N ARG A 94 -12.19 -3.02 -12.42
CA ARG A 94 -12.02 -2.24 -13.64
C ARG A 94 -10.92 -2.80 -14.53
N ILE A 95 -9.74 -3.09 -13.99
CA ILE A 95 -8.63 -3.67 -14.77
C ILE A 95 -9.04 -5.02 -15.39
N ARG A 96 -9.72 -5.88 -14.62
CA ARG A 96 -10.22 -7.17 -15.08
C ARG A 96 -11.26 -7.05 -16.18
N SER A 97 -12.08 -6.00 -16.13
CA SER A 97 -13.08 -5.72 -17.17
C SER A 97 -12.45 -5.20 -18.48
N LYS A 98 -11.36 -4.42 -18.36
CA LYS A 98 -10.68 -3.78 -19.50
C LYS A 98 -9.65 -4.69 -20.18
N TYR A 99 -8.97 -5.58 -19.44
CA TYR A 99 -7.82 -6.34 -19.94
C TYR A 99 -7.98 -7.85 -19.81
N LYS A 100 -7.59 -8.56 -20.88
CA LYS A 100 -7.36 -10.00 -20.81
C LYS A 100 -6.09 -10.27 -19.99
N ILE A 101 -6.10 -11.38 -19.26
CA ILE A 101 -5.00 -11.77 -18.37
C ILE A 101 -3.64 -11.88 -19.08
N GLU A 102 -3.62 -12.41 -20.31
CA GLU A 102 -2.39 -12.56 -21.10
C GLU A 102 -1.78 -11.20 -21.50
N GLU A 103 -2.65 -10.22 -21.77
CA GLU A 103 -2.26 -8.87 -22.15
C GLU A 103 -1.75 -8.10 -20.93
N TYR A 104 -2.51 -8.16 -19.83
CA TYR A 104 -2.13 -7.57 -18.56
C TYR A 104 -0.74 -8.08 -18.12
N ARG A 105 -0.52 -9.39 -18.18
CA ARG A 105 0.73 -10.00 -17.76
C ARG A 105 1.95 -9.55 -18.57
N LYS A 106 1.81 -9.37 -19.88
CA LYS A 106 2.94 -8.88 -20.70
C LYS A 106 3.31 -7.44 -20.37
N ARG A 107 2.32 -6.64 -19.95
CA ARG A 107 2.49 -5.20 -19.71
C ARG A 107 2.65 -4.81 -18.25
N VAL A 108 2.37 -5.72 -17.30
CA VAL A 108 2.51 -5.46 -15.86
C VAL A 108 3.94 -5.10 -15.45
N PHE A 109 4.94 -5.56 -16.20
CA PHE A 109 6.34 -5.26 -15.95
C PHE A 109 6.77 -3.89 -16.51
N ASP A 110 5.98 -3.30 -17.41
CA ASP A 110 6.20 -1.92 -17.89
C ASP A 110 5.71 -0.93 -16.83
N SER A 111 6.67 -0.25 -16.20
CA SER A 111 6.43 0.69 -15.10
C SER A 111 5.59 1.89 -15.50
N GLN A 112 5.71 2.38 -16.74
CA GLN A 112 4.93 3.53 -17.21
C GLN A 112 3.49 3.12 -17.48
N PHE A 113 3.31 2.01 -18.19
CA PHE A 113 1.98 1.46 -18.45
C PHE A 113 1.24 1.13 -17.16
N ILE A 114 1.88 0.40 -16.24
CA ILE A 114 1.21 -0.05 -15.02
C ILE A 114 0.91 1.12 -14.08
N GLY A 115 1.80 2.11 -13.98
CA GLY A 115 1.57 3.32 -13.20
C GLY A 115 0.37 4.10 -13.72
N GLY A 116 0.30 4.36 -15.02
CA GLY A 116 -0.84 5.01 -15.66
C GLY A 116 -2.13 4.22 -15.47
N LEU A 117 -2.10 2.92 -15.76
CA LEU A 117 -3.27 2.04 -15.61
C LEU A 117 -3.85 2.09 -14.19
N PHE A 118 -3.03 1.98 -13.17
CA PHE A 118 -3.51 1.99 -11.79
C PHE A 118 -4.00 3.38 -11.38
N MET A 119 -3.27 4.45 -11.73
CA MET A 119 -3.68 5.80 -11.38
C MET A 119 -4.99 6.18 -12.06
N ASP A 120 -5.15 5.92 -13.36
CA ASP A 120 -6.37 6.23 -14.11
C ASP A 120 -7.58 5.51 -13.51
N ASN A 121 -7.47 4.19 -13.27
CA ASN A 121 -8.56 3.43 -12.65
C ASN A 121 -8.79 3.83 -11.19
N ALA A 122 -7.76 4.24 -10.45
CA ALA A 122 -7.91 4.75 -9.09
C ALA A 122 -8.68 6.08 -9.07
N PHE A 123 -8.34 7.02 -9.95
CA PHE A 123 -9.09 8.27 -10.12
C PHE A 123 -10.55 8.01 -10.49
N GLU A 124 -10.80 7.12 -11.46
CA GLU A 124 -12.15 6.70 -11.82
C GLU A 124 -12.91 6.09 -10.63
N CYS A 125 -12.27 5.23 -9.82
CA CYS A 125 -12.88 4.63 -8.64
C CYS A 125 -13.20 5.64 -7.53
N VAL A 126 -12.40 6.71 -7.37
CA VAL A 126 -12.72 7.79 -6.43
C VAL A 126 -13.84 8.68 -6.99
N LYS A 127 -13.89 8.90 -8.32
CA LYS A 127 -14.92 9.72 -8.97
C LYS A 127 -16.28 9.03 -9.01
N ASP A 128 -16.34 7.86 -9.62
CA ASP A 128 -17.60 7.17 -9.97
C ASP A 128 -18.18 6.46 -8.75
N GLU A 129 -17.35 5.65 -8.08
CA GLU A 129 -17.77 4.82 -6.94
C GLU A 129 -17.61 5.53 -5.59
N LYS A 130 -17.01 6.74 -5.60
CA LYS A 130 -16.74 7.53 -4.39
C LYS A 130 -16.01 6.70 -3.35
N THR A 131 -14.99 5.97 -3.77
CA THR A 131 -14.09 5.25 -2.85
C THR A 131 -13.16 6.24 -2.12
N LEU A 132 -12.56 5.82 -0.99
CA LEU A 132 -11.64 6.66 -0.19
C LEU A 132 -12.24 7.98 0.32
N ARG A 133 -13.54 8.05 0.60
CA ARG A 133 -14.22 9.29 1.02
C ARG A 133 -13.66 9.92 2.29
N SER A 134 -12.96 9.16 3.13
CA SER A 134 -12.31 9.72 4.32
C SER A 134 -11.02 10.47 4.01
N PHE A 135 -10.43 10.28 2.83
CA PHE A 135 -9.17 10.90 2.40
C PHE A 135 -9.36 11.94 1.31
N PHE A 136 -10.35 11.73 0.44
CA PHE A 136 -10.54 12.50 -0.78
C PHE A 136 -12.00 12.90 -0.97
N VAL A 137 -12.22 14.11 -1.49
CA VAL A 137 -13.51 14.66 -1.90
C VAL A 137 -13.43 15.01 -3.38
N VAL A 138 -14.45 14.61 -4.12
CA VAL A 138 -14.61 14.97 -5.54
C VAL A 138 -15.42 16.27 -5.59
N GLU A 139 -14.86 17.35 -6.12
CA GLU A 139 -15.61 18.57 -6.43
C GLU A 139 -16.27 18.45 -7.81
N ASP A 140 -17.34 19.21 -8.05
CA ASP A 140 -18.15 19.18 -9.29
C ASP A 140 -17.36 19.51 -10.58
N ASN A 141 -16.13 20.02 -10.44
CA ASN A 141 -15.19 20.30 -11.53
C ASN A 141 -14.25 19.12 -11.87
N GLU A 142 -14.56 17.91 -11.38
CA GLU A 142 -13.76 16.68 -11.55
C GLU A 142 -12.40 16.66 -10.85
N SER A 143 -12.07 17.70 -10.06
CA SER A 143 -10.83 17.71 -9.28
C SER A 143 -11.00 16.95 -7.96
N ILE A 144 -10.02 16.11 -7.63
CA ILE A 144 -9.95 15.44 -6.33
C ILE A 144 -9.22 16.34 -5.35
N LYS A 145 -9.93 16.78 -4.32
CA LYS A 145 -9.37 17.57 -3.22
C LYS A 145 -9.21 16.71 -1.98
N ARG A 146 -8.19 16.99 -1.19
CA ARG A 146 -7.93 16.27 0.06
C ARG A 146 -8.92 16.70 1.13
N LEU A 147 -9.38 15.76 1.94
CA LEU A 147 -9.89 16.10 3.25
C LEU A 147 -8.71 16.41 4.15
N ASN A 148 -8.71 17.62 4.73
CA ASN A 148 -7.98 17.84 5.95
C ASN A 148 -8.65 16.94 6.98
N ILE A 149 -8.04 15.78 7.25
CA ILE A 149 -8.46 14.93 8.36
C ILE A 149 -8.35 15.83 9.61
N PRO A 150 -9.46 16.14 10.31
CA PRO A 150 -9.32 16.78 11.61
C PRO A 150 -8.42 15.85 12.42
N GLN A 151 -7.34 16.40 13.00
CA GLN A 151 -6.54 15.71 14.01
C GLN A 151 -7.51 14.89 14.86
N PHE A 152 -7.36 13.56 14.86
CA PHE A 152 -8.13 12.74 15.77
C PHE A 152 -7.75 13.22 17.16
N ASP A 153 -8.60 14.06 17.74
CA ASP A 153 -8.45 14.50 19.10
C ASP A 153 -8.28 13.26 19.96
N LYS A 154 -7.20 13.30 20.74
CA LYS A 154 -6.80 12.41 21.82
C LYS A 154 -8.00 11.59 22.35
N PRO A 155 -7.86 10.27 22.59
CA PRO A 155 -8.96 9.43 23.08
C PRO A 155 -9.64 10.12 24.27
N THR A 156 -10.91 10.47 24.08
CA THR A 156 -11.76 10.99 25.14
C THR A 156 -11.92 9.86 26.16
N GLU A 157 -11.32 10.03 27.34
CA GLU A 157 -11.58 9.17 28.49
C GLU A 157 -13.08 9.23 28.78
N ILE A 158 -13.78 8.13 28.50
CA ILE A 158 -15.17 7.95 28.90
C ILE A 158 -15.17 7.82 30.43
N PRO A 159 -15.83 8.71 31.19
CA PRO A 159 -15.99 8.51 32.62
C PRO A 159 -16.82 7.25 32.85
N ARG A 160 -16.27 6.27 33.60
CA ARG A 160 -17.03 5.11 34.05
C ARG A 160 -18.09 5.59 35.04
N GLU A 161 -19.33 5.64 34.60
CA GLU A 161 -20.48 5.80 35.48
C GLU A 161 -20.71 4.47 36.21
N ASN A 162 -20.61 4.48 37.54
CA ASN A 162 -20.93 3.33 38.39
C ASN A 162 -22.43 3.02 38.28
N PRO A 163 -22.84 1.75 38.09
CA PRO A 163 -24.23 1.36 38.32
C PRO A 163 -24.38 0.86 39.76
N GLU A 164 -25.08 1.63 40.60
CA GLU A 164 -25.73 1.11 41.80
C GLU A 164 -27.00 0.33 41.40
N ASP A 165 -26.92 -0.97 41.67
CA ASP A 165 -27.92 -1.81 42.34
C ASP A 165 -29.38 -1.83 41.85
N SER A 166 -29.81 -3.00 41.31
CA SER A 166 -31.18 -3.52 41.41
C SER A 166 -31.26 -5.01 41.04
N LYS A 167 -31.08 -5.85 42.07
CA LYS A 167 -31.81 -7.09 42.44
C LYS A 167 -32.16 -8.22 41.44
N GLU A 168 -31.71 -9.42 41.85
CA GLU A 168 -32.43 -10.73 41.91
C GLU A 168 -32.87 -11.38 40.57
N GLU A 169 -32.57 -12.63 40.19
CA GLU A 169 -32.36 -13.92 40.89
C GLU A 169 -31.39 -14.84 40.11
N SER A 170 -30.64 -15.67 40.85
CA SER A 170 -29.91 -16.87 40.38
C SER A 170 -30.71 -18.12 40.79
N PRO A 171 -30.54 -19.30 40.17
CA PRO A 171 -29.60 -20.24 40.79
C PRO A 171 -28.79 -21.14 39.83
N ASP A 172 -27.52 -21.29 40.21
CA ASP A 172 -26.65 -22.48 40.20
C ASP A 172 -26.31 -23.23 38.90
N GLN A 173 -25.01 -23.25 38.55
CA GLN A 173 -24.18 -24.44 38.82
C GLN A 173 -22.67 -24.18 38.60
N GLN A 174 -21.96 -24.21 39.73
CA GLN A 174 -20.59 -24.71 40.00
C GLN A 174 -19.41 -24.38 39.06
N GLN A 175 -18.46 -23.66 39.67
CA GLN A 175 -17.04 -23.60 39.33
C GLN A 175 -16.39 -24.99 39.23
N GLU A 176 -15.57 -25.19 38.20
CA GLU A 176 -14.25 -25.80 38.37
C GLU A 176 -13.23 -24.95 37.59
N GLU A 177 -12.29 -24.36 38.33
CA GLU A 177 -11.06 -23.80 37.79
C GLU A 177 -10.17 -24.93 37.27
N SER A 178 -9.68 -24.82 36.04
CA SER A 178 -8.46 -25.49 35.64
C SER A 178 -7.68 -24.61 34.67
N GLU A 179 -6.57 -24.09 35.17
CA GLU A 179 -5.55 -23.36 34.42
C GLU A 179 -5.03 -24.20 33.24
N GLY A 180 -4.93 -23.60 32.05
CA GLY A 180 -4.15 -24.21 30.96
C GLY A 180 -4.47 -23.73 29.55
N SER A 181 -3.90 -22.57 29.17
CA SER A 181 -3.65 -22.11 27.78
C SER A 181 -4.87 -21.75 26.91
N PRO A 182 -5.04 -20.48 26.47
CA PRO A 182 -5.98 -20.17 25.41
C PRO A 182 -5.39 -20.61 24.07
N GLN A 183 -5.87 -21.73 23.56
CA GLN A 183 -5.75 -22.05 22.14
C GLN A 183 -6.46 -20.96 21.35
N THR A 184 -5.71 -20.21 20.56
CA THR A 184 -6.25 -19.28 19.56
C THR A 184 -7.00 -20.08 18.51
N ILE A 185 -8.33 -20.08 18.57
CA ILE A 185 -9.16 -20.56 17.46
C ILE A 185 -9.15 -19.48 16.38
N PHE A 186 -8.35 -19.74 15.35
CA PHE A 186 -8.36 -19.02 14.08
C PHE A 186 -9.66 -19.38 13.36
N GLN A 187 -10.63 -18.46 13.34
CA GLN A 187 -11.81 -18.59 12.49
C GLN A 187 -11.43 -18.02 11.12
N GLY A 188 -11.07 -18.93 10.21
CA GLY A 188 -10.97 -18.65 8.77
C GLY A 188 -12.33 -18.38 8.15
#